data_AF-X1S7S7-F1
#
_entry.id   AF-X1S7S7-F1
#
_cell.length_a   1.000
_cell.length_b   1.000
_cell.length_c   1.000
_cell.angle_alpha   90.00
_cell.angle_beta   90.00
_cell.angle_gamma   90.00
#
_symmetry.space_group_name_H-M   'P 1'
#
loop_
_entity.id
_entity.type
_entity.pdbx_description
1 polymer ?
#
loop_
_entity_poly.entity_id
_entity_poly.type
_entity_poly.pdbx_seq_one_letter_code
_entity_poly.pdbx_strand_id
1 'polypeptide(L)'
;MPPNFGLGESLVSGQINPDQYIIQKILKKGKKVFRIIDKRIGKKEFAFFSKETNGDSGIEQKILSEQKGGNLKCPRCETRGSINRISTGIWHCKKCNAKFTGGAYNTQTPRGAESFRIAKRKQRESEVIEE
;
A
#
# COMPACT_ATOMS: atom_id res chain seq x y z
N MET A 1 12.04 9.02 -15.98
CA MET A 1 12.03 8.61 -14.57
C MET A 1 11.59 7.16 -14.50
N PRO A 2 12.34 6.24 -13.87
CA PRO A 2 11.86 4.88 -13.70
C PRO A 2 10.59 4.89 -12.83
N PRO A 3 9.61 4.01 -13.09
CA PRO A 3 8.43 3.91 -12.25
C PRO A 3 8.89 3.57 -10.84
N ASN A 4 8.47 4.37 -9.85
CA ASN A 4 8.75 4.08 -8.45
C ASN A 4 7.95 2.83 -8.02
N PHE A 5 8.52 1.65 -8.29
CA PHE A 5 7.94 0.36 -7.96
C PHE A 5 7.94 0.15 -6.45
N GLY A 6 6.77 0.26 -5.81
CA GLY A 6 6.36 -0.49 -4.62
C GLY A 6 7.14 -0.31 -3.30
N LEU A 7 8.30 0.34 -3.31
CA LEU A 7 9.17 0.56 -2.15
C LEU A 7 9.08 2.00 -1.61
N GLY A 8 8.78 2.97 -2.48
CA GLY A 8 8.75 4.40 -2.11
C GLY A 8 7.61 4.77 -1.15
N GLU A 9 6.45 4.11 -1.24
CA GLU A 9 5.31 4.37 -0.36
C GLU A 9 5.60 3.94 1.10
N SER A 10 6.38 2.88 1.29
CA SER A 10 6.86 2.43 2.61
C SER A 10 7.78 3.45 3.27
N LEU A 11 8.73 4.01 2.52
CA LEU A 11 9.71 4.97 3.04
C LEU A 11 9.04 6.28 3.49
N VAL A 12 8.02 6.75 2.76
CA VAL A 12 7.30 8.00 3.09
C VAL A 12 6.33 7.83 4.27
N SER A 13 5.80 6.62 4.49
CA SER A 13 4.86 6.34 5.58
C SER A 13 5.52 5.74 6.84
N GLY A 14 6.82 5.42 6.79
CA GLY A 14 7.53 4.69 7.85
C GLY A 14 7.04 3.25 8.06
N GLN A 15 6.16 2.75 7.18
CA GLN A 15 5.59 1.40 7.26
C GLN A 15 6.40 0.45 6.41
N ILE A 16 6.95 -0.61 6.98
CA ILE A 16 7.78 -1.58 6.27
C ILE A 16 6.93 -2.81 5.93
N ASN A 17 6.99 -3.25 4.66
CA ASN A 17 6.39 -4.52 4.24
C ASN A 17 7.14 -5.68 4.92
N PRO A 18 6.44 -6.64 5.56
CA PRO A 18 7.08 -7.76 6.26
C PRO A 18 7.80 -8.77 5.36
N ASP A 19 7.72 -8.63 4.03
CA ASP A 19 8.39 -9.52 3.09
C ASP A 19 9.90 -9.39 3.21
N GLN A 20 10.58 -10.52 3.36
CA GLN A 20 12.03 -10.60 3.36
C GLN A 20 12.53 -11.11 2.00
N TYR A 21 13.51 -10.42 1.44
CA TYR A 21 14.17 -10.80 0.20
C TYR A 21 15.61 -11.24 0.51
N ILE A 22 15.98 -12.44 0.08
CA ILE A 22 17.37 -12.90 0.15
C ILE A 22 18.03 -12.52 -1.16
N ILE A 23 19.04 -11.66 -1.09
CA ILE A 23 19.70 -11.10 -2.28
C ILE A 23 21.13 -11.66 -2.39
N GLN A 24 21.43 -12.26 -3.54
CA GLN A 24 22.80 -12.58 -3.94
C GLN A 24 23.46 -11.35 -4.56
N LYS A 25 24.62 -10.99 -4.06
CA LYS A 25 25.51 -10.04 -4.74
C LYS A 25 26.47 -10.80 -5.62
N ILE A 26 26.49 -10.47 -6.91
CA ILE A 26 27.32 -11.09 -7.93
C ILE A 26 28.15 -10.00 -8.60
N LEU A 27 29.45 -10.20 -8.79
CA LEU A 27 30.23 -9.34 -9.68
C LEU A 27 30.17 -9.89 -11.11
N LYS A 28 29.67 -9.09 -12.06
CA LYS A 28 29.75 -9.39 -13.50
C LYS A 28 30.41 -8.21 -14.21
N LYS A 29 31.51 -8.47 -14.94
CA LYS A 29 32.26 -7.47 -15.73
C LYS A 29 32.57 -6.19 -14.93
N GLY A 30 33.06 -6.34 -13.69
CA GLY A 30 33.38 -5.21 -12.81
C GLY A 30 32.19 -4.48 -12.18
N LYS A 31 30.94 -4.83 -12.54
CA LYS A 31 29.72 -4.22 -11.97
C LYS A 31 29.10 -5.15 -10.92
N LYS A 32 28.66 -4.56 -9.79
CA LYS A 32 27.88 -5.26 -8.77
C LYS A 32 26.45 -5.45 -9.29
N VAL A 33 26.03 -6.71 -9.40
CA VAL A 33 24.68 -7.11 -9.81
C VAL A 33 24.02 -7.80 -8.61
N PHE A 34 22.76 -7.51 -8.38
CA PHE A 34 21.98 -8.10 -7.28
C PHE A 34 20.93 -9.03 -7.88
N ARG A 35 20.85 -10.27 -7.39
CA ARG A 35 19.86 -11.27 -7.80
C ARG A 35 19.04 -11.69 -6.58
N ILE A 36 17.72 -11.65 -6.70
CA ILE A 36 16.84 -12.21 -5.65
C ILE A 36 16.95 -13.74 -5.75
N ILE A 37 17.42 -14.37 -4.67
CA ILE A 37 17.52 -15.83 -4.55
C ILE A 37 16.19 -16.40 -4.09
N ASP A 38 15.63 -15.77 -3.07
CA ASP A 38 14.46 -16.26 -2.37
C ASP A 38 13.63 -15.09 -1.84
N LYS A 39 12.33 -15.33 -1.70
CA LYS A 39 11.37 -14.38 -1.16
C LYS A 39 10.55 -15.08 -0.09
N ARG A 40 10.69 -14.63 1.15
CA ARG A 40 9.82 -15.04 2.25
C ARG A 40 8.71 -14.03 2.38
N ILE A 41 7.49 -14.45 2.09
CA ILE A 41 6.30 -13.61 2.17
C ILE A 41 5.94 -13.47 3.65
N GLY A 42 5.96 -12.24 4.14
CA GLY A 42 5.58 -11.92 5.50
C GLY A 42 4.07 -11.95 5.69
N LYS A 43 3.61 -12.23 6.91
CA LYS A 43 2.18 -12.20 7.25
C LYS A 43 1.65 -10.76 7.11
N LYS A 44 0.79 -10.52 6.11
CA LYS A 44 0.18 -9.20 5.79
C LYS A 44 -0.85 -8.69 6.82
N GLU A 45 -1.02 -9.45 7.89
CA GLU A 45 -1.77 -9.07 9.07
C GLU A 45 -0.98 -8.12 9.97
N PHE A 46 0.34 -8.03 9.79
CA PHE A 46 1.20 -7.16 10.58
C PHE A 46 1.78 -6.04 9.72
N ALA A 47 1.90 -4.85 10.32
CA ALA A 47 2.75 -3.77 9.84
C ALA A 47 3.88 -3.52 10.82
N PHE A 48 5.04 -3.20 10.27
CA PHE A 48 6.26 -2.93 11.00
C PHE A 48 6.55 -1.43 10.91
N PHE A 49 6.78 -0.78 12.05
CA PHE A 49 7.07 0.65 12.17
C PHE A 49 8.45 0.82 12.79
N SER A 50 9.23 1.80 12.33
CA SER A 50 10.46 2.17 13.02
C SER A 50 10.14 2.74 14.40
N LYS A 51 10.80 2.25 15.45
CA LYS A 51 10.68 2.77 16.81
C LYS A 51 12.06 3.21 17.28
N GLU A 52 12.17 4.48 17.66
CA GLU A 52 13.36 5.03 18.31
C GLU A 52 13.10 5.13 19.81
N THR A 53 13.92 4.49 20.63
CA THR A 53 13.84 4.59 22.09
C THR A 53 15.22 4.93 22.64
N ASN A 54 15.40 6.12 23.22
CA ASN A 54 16.57 6.57 24.01
C ASN A 54 17.89 5.80 23.75
N GLY A 55 18.37 5.77 22.50
CA GLY A 55 19.64 5.14 22.10
C GLY A 55 19.55 3.89 21.23
N ASP A 56 18.43 3.16 21.23
CA ASP A 56 18.21 1.96 20.43
C ASP A 56 17.21 2.21 19.28
N SER A 57 17.55 1.72 18.09
CA SER A 57 16.67 1.69 16.91
C SER A 57 16.10 0.30 16.73
N GLY A 58 14.77 0.19 16.77
CA GLY A 58 14.05 -1.07 16.66
C GLY A 58 12.86 -1.00 15.72
N ILE A 59 12.13 -2.10 15.63
CA ILE A 59 10.91 -2.20 14.83
C ILE A 59 9.75 -2.59 15.73
N GLU A 60 8.68 -1.80 15.72
CA GLU A 60 7.41 -2.11 16.38
C GLU A 60 6.48 -2.83 15.42
N GLN A 61 6.00 -4.01 15.82
CA GLN A 61 5.02 -4.78 15.07
C GLN A 61 3.61 -4.45 15.56
N LYS A 62 2.72 -4.04 14.65
CA LYS A 62 1.32 -3.75 14.94
C LYS A 62 0.39 -4.61 14.10
N ILE A 63 -0.68 -5.10 14.70
CA ILE A 63 -1.70 -5.89 14.02
C ILE A 63 -2.58 -4.93 13.20
N LEU A 64 -2.72 -5.20 11.91
CA LEU A 64 -3.40 -4.33 10.96
C LEU A 64 -4.93 -4.43 11.02
N SER A 65 -5.47 -5.49 11.63
CA SER A 65 -6.92 -5.60 11.89
C SER A 65 -7.44 -4.47 12.79
N GLU A 66 -6.58 -3.91 13.62
CA GLU A 66 -6.90 -2.79 14.53
C GLU A 66 -6.66 -1.41 13.92
N GLN A 67 -6.14 -1.33 12.68
CA GLN A 67 -6.00 -0.06 11.97
C GLN A 67 -7.39 0.47 11.60
N LYS A 68 -7.94 1.28 12.49
CA LYS A 68 -9.05 2.18 12.16
C LYS A 68 -8.54 3.13 11.09
N GLY A 69 -9.25 3.25 9.97
CA GLY A 69 -8.98 4.23 8.93
C GLY A 69 -9.35 5.63 9.43
N GLY A 70 -8.71 6.09 10.50
CA GLY A 70 -9.21 7.14 11.39
C GLY A 70 -9.62 8.41 10.65
N ASN A 71 -8.90 8.78 9.58
CA ASN A 71 -9.20 9.94 8.76
C ASN A 71 -9.54 9.61 7.29
N LEU A 72 -9.75 8.34 6.96
CA LEU A 72 -10.07 7.92 5.60
C LEU A 72 -11.55 8.20 5.29
N LYS A 73 -11.81 8.85 4.15
CA LYS A 73 -13.17 9.11 3.64
C LYS A 73 -13.70 7.89 2.91
N CYS A 74 -14.94 7.51 3.20
CA CYS A 74 -15.61 6.45 2.46
C CYS A 74 -15.85 6.91 1.01
N PRO A 75 -15.51 6.10 -0.02
CA PRO A 75 -15.76 6.46 -1.42
C PRO A 75 -17.25 6.49 -1.80
N ARG A 76 -18.14 5.92 -0.98
CA ARG A 76 -19.59 5.87 -1.24
C ARG A 76 -20.39 6.92 -0.48
N CYS A 77 -20.14 7.10 0.82
CA CYS A 77 -20.92 8.01 1.68
C CYS A 77 -20.09 9.16 2.27
N GLU A 78 -18.83 9.30 1.85
CA GLU A 78 -17.89 10.39 2.19
C GLU A 78 -17.60 10.58 3.69
N THR A 79 -18.11 9.68 4.52
CA THR A 79 -18.00 9.79 5.97
C THR A 79 -16.60 9.39 6.42
N ARG A 80 -15.95 10.30 7.13
CA ARG A 80 -14.61 10.09 7.73
C ARG A 80 -14.67 9.13 8.91
N GLY A 81 -13.62 8.33 9.10
CA GLY A 81 -13.45 7.48 10.28
C GLY A 81 -14.40 6.28 10.39
N SER A 82 -15.25 6.05 9.39
CA SER A 82 -16.25 4.96 9.38
C SER A 82 -15.74 3.66 8.76
N ILE A 83 -14.47 3.63 8.31
CA ILE A 83 -13.89 2.55 7.52
C ILE A 83 -13.01 1.67 8.39
N ASN A 84 -13.18 0.35 8.26
CA ASN A 84 -12.34 -0.66 8.88
C ASN A 84 -11.83 -1.64 7.81
N ARG A 85 -10.67 -2.23 8.06
CA ARG A 85 -10.09 -3.25 7.19
C ARG A 85 -10.71 -4.61 7.51
N ILE A 86 -11.13 -5.35 6.48
CA ILE A 86 -11.57 -6.75 6.62
C ILE A 86 -10.41 -7.69 6.32
N SER A 87 -9.71 -7.44 5.23
CA SER A 87 -8.60 -8.28 4.75
C SER A 87 -7.60 -7.42 3.98
N THR A 88 -6.54 -8.04 3.48
CA THR A 88 -5.54 -7.37 2.64
C THR A 88 -6.20 -6.76 1.41
N GLY A 89 -6.21 -5.43 1.34
CA GLY A 89 -6.81 -4.70 0.22
C GLY A 89 -8.34 -4.64 0.24
N ILE A 90 -9.01 -5.17 1.27
CA ILE A 90 -10.48 -5.15 1.39
C ILE A 90 -10.90 -4.31 2.57
N TRP A 91 -11.71 -3.29 2.29
CA TRP A 91 -12.16 -2.29 3.25
C TRP A 91 -13.68 -2.27 3.34
N HIS A 92 -14.19 -1.95 4.53
CA HIS A 92 -15.62 -1.88 4.81
C HIS A 92 -16.00 -0.63 5.61
N CYS A 93 -17.02 0.06 5.11
CA CYS A 93 -17.62 1.19 5.81
C CYS A 93 -18.78 0.72 6.69
N LYS A 94 -18.70 0.97 8.00
CA LYS A 94 -19.77 0.66 8.96
C LYS A 94 -21.04 1.49 8.76
N LYS A 95 -20.95 2.67 8.14
CA LYS A 95 -22.10 3.58 7.97
C LYS A 95 -22.99 3.21 6.78
N CYS A 96 -22.40 2.95 5.61
CA CYS A 96 -23.14 2.66 4.38
C CYS A 96 -23.05 1.18 3.93
N ASN A 97 -22.44 0.33 4.75
CA ASN A 97 -22.18 -1.08 4.47
C ASN A 97 -21.43 -1.39 3.17
N ALA A 98 -20.81 -0.39 2.54
CA ALA A 98 -20.00 -0.60 1.35
C ALA A 98 -18.77 -1.46 1.68
N LYS A 99 -18.50 -2.44 0.83
CA LYS A 99 -17.23 -3.18 0.76
C LYS A 99 -16.53 -2.76 -0.53
N PHE A 100 -15.26 -2.40 -0.45
CA PHE A 100 -14.50 -1.92 -1.60
C PHE A 100 -13.03 -2.31 -1.52
N THR A 101 -12.38 -2.30 -2.67
CA THR A 101 -10.96 -2.63 -2.81
C THR A 101 -10.09 -1.38 -2.62
N GLY A 102 -8.94 -1.55 -2.00
CA GLY A 102 -7.94 -0.51 -1.78
C GLY A 102 -6.53 -1.09 -1.67
N GLY A 103 -5.59 -0.29 -1.19
CA GLY A 103 -4.25 -0.77 -0.84
C GLY A 103 -4.26 -1.74 0.34
N ALA A 104 -3.18 -2.49 0.49
CA ALA A 104 -3.01 -3.46 1.57
C ALA A 104 -3.07 -2.81 2.96
N TYR A 105 -2.54 -1.58 3.07
CA TYR A 105 -2.41 -0.81 4.30
C TYR A 105 -3.24 0.49 4.32
N ASN A 106 -3.50 1.08 3.14
CA ASN A 106 -4.29 2.31 2.97
C ASN A 106 -5.47 2.08 2.02
N THR A 107 -6.59 2.79 2.20
CA THR A 107 -7.77 2.64 1.31
C THR A 107 -7.51 3.13 -0.11
N GLN A 108 -6.62 4.10 -0.29
CA GLN A 108 -6.17 4.57 -1.59
C GLN A 108 -4.64 4.51 -1.66
N THR A 109 -4.14 3.96 -2.76
CA THR A 109 -2.74 4.10 -3.15
C THR A 109 -2.62 5.22 -4.18
N PRO A 110 -1.53 6.01 -4.18
CA PRO A 110 -1.22 6.96 -5.24
C PRO A 110 -1.45 6.41 -6.66
N ARG A 111 -1.01 5.18 -6.93
CA ARG A 111 -1.20 4.52 -8.23
C ARG A 111 -2.67 4.18 -8.52
N GLY A 112 -3.43 3.77 -7.50
CA GLY A 112 -4.87 3.56 -7.62
C GLY A 112 -5.58 4.87 -7.95
N ALA A 113 -5.20 5.98 -7.31
CA ALA A 113 -5.75 7.30 -7.59
C ALA A 113 -5.41 7.78 -9.01
N GLU A 114 -4.17 7.57 -9.49
CA GLU A 114 -3.76 7.89 -10.85
C GLU A 114 -4.53 7.06 -11.89
N SER A 115 -4.59 5.74 -11.69
CA SER A 115 -5.33 4.85 -12.58
C SER A 115 -6.81 5.23 -12.66
N PHE A 116 -7.42 5.60 -11.54
CA PHE A 116 -8.81 6.09 -11.50
C PHE A 116 -8.99 7.38 -12.31
N ARG A 117 -8.05 8.32 -12.22
CA ARG A 117 -8.08 9.57 -13.01
C ARG A 117 -8.00 9.30 -14.51
N ILE A 118 -7.10 8.39 -14.93
CA ILE A 118 -6.93 8.01 -16.33
C ILE A 118 -8.19 7.31 -16.86
N ALA A 119 -8.73 6.35 -16.09
CA ALA A 119 -9.95 5.65 -16.46
C ALA A 119 -11.14 6.62 -16.62
N LYS A 120 -11.33 7.53 -15.66
CA LYS A 120 -12.38 8.55 -15.72
C LYS A 120 -12.21 9.51 -16.90
N ARG A 121 -10.98 9.84 -17.27
CA ARG A 121 -10.70 10.64 -18.47
C ARG A 121 -11.12 9.88 -19.73
N LYS A 122 -10.71 8.63 -19.88
CA LYS A 122 -11.05 7.79 -21.04
C LYS A 122 -12.56 7.57 -21.18
N GLN A 123 -13.27 7.36 -20.07
CA GLN A 123 -14.74 7.21 -20.08
C GLN A 123 -15.43 8.43 -20.69
N ARG A 124 -15.02 9.64 -20.31
CA ARG A 124 -15.55 10.87 -20.91
C ARG A 124 -15.19 11.02 -22.38
N GLU A 125 -13.97 10.62 -22.77
CA GLU A 125 -13.56 10.62 -24.18
C GLU A 125 -14.39 9.64 -25.01
N SER A 126 -14.73 8.46 -24.49
CA SER A 126 -15.61 7.51 -25.18
C SER A 126 -17.05 8.00 -25.30
N GLU A 127 -17.59 8.64 -24.26
CA GLU A 127 -18.95 9.22 -24.28
C GLU A 127 -19.10 10.29 -25.39
N VAL A 128 -18.06 11.11 -25.60
CA VAL A 128 -18.03 12.16 -26.65
C VAL A 128 -17.87 11.59 -28.07
N ILE A 129 -17.35 10.38 -28.21
CA ILE A 129 -17.19 9.74 -29.54
C ILE A 129 -18.47 9.02 -29.98
N GLU A 130 -19.30 8.61 -29.03
CA GLU A 130 -20.58 7.93 -29.30
C GLU A 130 -21.75 8.91 -29.55
N GLU A 131 -21.57 10.20 -29.22
CA GLU A 131 -22.51 11.30 -29.46
C GLU A 131 -22.20 12.04 -30.79
#